data_AF-A0AAD6XH78-F1
#
_entry.id   AF-A0AAD6XH78-F1
#
_cell.length_a   1.000
_cell.length_b   1.000
_cell.length_c   1.000
_cell.angle_alpha   90.00
_cell.angle_beta   90.00
_cell.angle_gamma   90.00
#
_symmetry.space_group_name_H-M   'P 1'
#
loop_
_entity.id
_entity.type
_entity.pdbx_description
1 polymer ?
#
loop_
_entity_poly.entity_id
_entity_poly.type
_entity_poly.pdbx_seq_one_letter_code
_entity_poly.pdbx_strand_id
1 'polypeptide(L)'
;MQGLVKTYNDSPLGQENPIDEDEFITFIKGMGTDHANDQKKLARLVNSWITNAHKIVLGKRFLLNTDLQHYLPQIALFNDEKIAAAGGLAAWNSLTVVEQTERDIEVCRKLFAFFGESEWQGLSMQQRLDTESLVWCGCCMHKEMNSVKGGVRGMSFFWETLGGPAPIKLFNKANDAAVSKSAAGSAVAEHAIEVSEGGAVKLTSLIGAAFNHKDQKKGQQDTFKLYFEEYLGYPISCPDTSNSRFQCHCDCAVFIILYLPQILDFMTHIMYSKSKIGLNHLEVNIVQGLKDLPTLTEMMVLALYAISVSYGVIAFCESISANPDLLLAPDASWKTGTLDGQPWEHPEVFYAIQRLATGLPHLTNCLKVFMTGAVDTWKRFGDEYAADGPIARLSPAARAKIYINPTNDHNEGALGRLPRNRNNPNSQDRHLGGAAHQSHKPRSISDDYLISNV
;
A
#
# COMPACT_ATOMS: atom_id res chain seq x y z
N MET A 1 -7.66 5.04 -24.90
CA MET A 1 -7.48 6.51 -24.98
C MET A 1 -8.60 7.16 -25.79
N GLN A 2 -8.82 6.75 -27.04
CA GLN A 2 -9.90 7.26 -27.91
C GLN A 2 -11.29 7.41 -27.25
N GLY A 3 -11.73 6.42 -26.46
CA GLY A 3 -13.00 6.54 -25.73
C GLY A 3 -13.04 7.64 -24.67
N LEU A 4 -11.92 7.90 -23.99
CA LEU A 4 -11.81 8.96 -22.97
C LEU A 4 -11.78 10.35 -23.63
N VAL A 5 -11.01 10.50 -24.71
CA VAL A 5 -10.96 11.75 -25.49
C VAL A 5 -12.33 12.09 -26.06
N LYS A 6 -13.02 11.11 -26.63
CA LYS A 6 -14.41 11.26 -27.09
C LYS A 6 -15.32 11.70 -25.94
N THR A 7 -15.23 11.04 -24.79
CA THR A 7 -16.05 11.39 -23.61
C THR A 7 -15.79 12.82 -23.14
N TYR A 8 -14.54 13.26 -23.13
CA TYR A 8 -14.19 14.65 -22.80
C TYR A 8 -14.77 15.62 -23.83
N ASN A 9 -14.55 15.39 -25.12
CA ASN A 9 -15.03 16.26 -26.21
C ASN A 9 -16.57 16.31 -26.30
N ASP A 10 -17.27 15.25 -25.86
CA ASP A 10 -18.73 15.23 -25.77
C ASP A 10 -19.28 16.03 -24.55
N SER A 11 -18.44 16.40 -23.59
CA SER A 11 -18.82 17.21 -22.42
C SER A 11 -18.97 18.70 -22.75
N PRO A 12 -19.70 19.52 -21.95
CA PRO A 12 -19.83 20.95 -22.21
C PRO A 12 -18.49 21.68 -22.35
N LEU A 13 -17.51 21.33 -21.51
CA LEU A 13 -16.16 21.91 -21.57
C LEU A 13 -15.39 21.49 -22.85
N GLY A 14 -15.55 20.24 -23.27
CA GLY A 14 -14.91 19.73 -24.49
C GLY A 14 -15.56 20.21 -25.77
N GLN A 15 -16.85 20.56 -25.75
CA GLN A 15 -17.51 21.21 -26.88
C GLN A 15 -17.01 22.65 -27.08
N GLU A 16 -16.72 23.36 -26.00
CA GLU A 16 -16.11 24.70 -26.06
C GLU A 16 -14.63 24.65 -26.43
N ASN A 17 -13.88 23.68 -25.88
CA ASN A 17 -12.45 23.52 -26.07
C ASN A 17 -12.10 22.05 -26.37
N PRO A 18 -12.32 21.59 -27.62
CA PRO A 18 -12.02 20.23 -28.02
C PRO A 18 -10.52 19.99 -28.04
N ILE A 19 -10.13 18.78 -27.66
CA ILE A 19 -8.72 18.37 -27.60
C ILE A 19 -8.49 17.06 -28.35
N ASP A 20 -7.26 16.86 -28.82
CA ASP A 20 -6.83 15.59 -29.39
C ASP A 20 -6.24 14.63 -28.35
N GLU A 21 -5.81 13.45 -28.80
CA GLU A 21 -5.24 12.43 -27.93
C GLU A 21 -3.96 12.89 -27.22
N ASP A 22 -3.07 13.60 -27.93
CA ASP A 22 -1.79 14.08 -27.39
C ASP A 22 -2.04 15.15 -26.32
N GLU A 23 -2.96 16.09 -26.59
CA GLU A 23 -3.39 17.10 -25.62
C GLU A 23 -4.03 16.47 -24.37
N PHE A 24 -4.89 15.47 -24.54
CA PHE A 24 -5.50 14.76 -23.40
C PHE A 24 -4.45 14.09 -22.50
N ILE A 25 -3.43 13.45 -23.09
CA ILE A 25 -2.35 12.79 -22.34
C ILE A 25 -1.61 13.80 -21.44
N THR A 26 -1.45 15.05 -21.89
CA THR A 26 -0.78 16.09 -21.09
C THR A 26 -1.49 16.45 -19.78
N PHE A 27 -2.76 16.07 -19.62
CA PHE A 27 -3.53 16.28 -18.39
C PHE A 27 -3.25 15.25 -17.30
N ILE A 28 -2.56 14.15 -17.62
CA ILE A 28 -2.18 13.16 -16.63
C ILE A 28 -1.05 13.73 -15.76
N LYS A 29 -1.34 13.94 -14.47
CA LYS A 29 -0.39 14.51 -13.49
C LYS A 29 -0.09 13.58 -12.30
N GLY A 30 -0.87 12.52 -12.15
CA GLY A 30 -0.75 11.61 -11.02
C GLY A 30 -1.01 10.16 -11.42
N MET A 31 -0.28 9.24 -10.79
CA MET A 31 -0.49 7.80 -10.91
C MET A 31 -0.34 7.14 -9.55
N GLY A 32 -1.39 6.47 -9.07
CA GLY A 32 -1.38 5.69 -7.83
C GLY A 32 -1.42 4.19 -8.11
N THR A 33 -0.41 3.44 -7.69
CA THR A 33 -0.35 1.96 -7.81
C THR A 33 0.25 1.31 -6.58
N ASP A 34 0.37 -0.01 -6.54
CA ASP A 34 1.21 -0.67 -5.55
C ASP A 34 2.70 -0.40 -5.82
N HIS A 35 3.57 -0.90 -4.94
CA HIS A 35 5.02 -0.70 -4.98
C HIS A 35 5.79 -1.77 -5.77
N ALA A 36 5.12 -2.59 -6.58
CA ALA A 36 5.77 -3.66 -7.32
C ALA A 36 6.65 -3.13 -8.47
N ASN A 37 7.67 -3.91 -8.86
CA ASN A 37 8.67 -3.48 -9.84
C ASN A 37 8.09 -3.28 -11.25
N ASP A 38 7.09 -4.06 -11.62
CA ASP A 38 6.32 -3.91 -12.85
C ASP A 38 5.49 -2.62 -12.83
N GLN A 39 4.90 -2.25 -11.69
CA GLN A 39 4.18 -0.98 -11.56
C GLN A 39 5.12 0.23 -11.62
N LYS A 40 6.31 0.14 -11.00
CA LYS A 40 7.38 1.15 -11.17
C LYS A 40 7.83 1.28 -12.63
N LYS A 41 7.92 0.16 -13.35
CA LYS A 41 8.21 0.16 -14.79
C LYS A 41 7.08 0.84 -15.57
N LEU A 42 5.83 0.53 -15.26
CA LEU A 42 4.67 1.17 -15.88
C LEU A 42 4.68 2.68 -15.66
N ALA A 43 4.92 3.16 -14.44
CA ALA A 43 5.01 4.59 -14.14
C ALA A 43 6.08 5.31 -14.99
N ARG A 44 7.26 4.70 -15.18
CA ARG A 44 8.29 5.24 -16.08
C ARG A 44 7.86 5.30 -17.55
N LEU A 45 7.16 4.26 -18.02
CA LEU A 45 6.64 4.22 -19.39
C LEU A 45 5.55 5.29 -19.60
N VAL A 46 4.65 5.46 -18.63
CA VAL A 46 3.62 6.50 -18.66
C VAL A 46 4.26 7.88 -18.63
N ASN A 47 5.28 8.11 -17.80
CA ASN A 47 6.01 9.37 -17.77
C ASN A 47 6.64 9.69 -19.14
N SER A 48 7.34 8.71 -19.74
CA SER A 48 7.92 8.88 -21.07
C SER A 48 6.86 9.18 -22.13
N TRP A 49 5.68 8.57 -22.02
CA TRP A 49 4.56 8.83 -22.93
C TRP A 49 4.02 10.25 -22.78
N ILE A 50 3.85 10.73 -21.55
CA ILE A 50 3.44 12.11 -21.23
C ILE A 50 4.46 13.12 -21.74
N THR A 51 5.75 12.88 -21.52
CA THR A 51 6.83 13.74 -22.04
C THR A 51 6.76 13.84 -23.56
N ASN A 52 6.57 12.72 -24.26
CA ASN A 52 6.45 12.73 -25.72
C ASN A 52 5.21 13.49 -26.18
N ALA A 53 4.06 13.28 -25.53
CA ALA A 53 2.83 14.02 -25.84
C ALA A 53 3.02 15.54 -25.65
N HIS A 54 3.68 15.96 -24.58
CA HIS A 54 4.01 17.37 -24.36
C HIS A 54 4.89 17.96 -25.46
N LYS A 55 5.91 17.23 -25.94
CA LYS A 55 6.73 17.64 -27.08
C LYS A 55 5.89 17.82 -28.34
N ILE A 56 5.03 16.84 -28.67
CA ILE A 56 4.12 16.92 -29.82
C ILE A 56 3.22 18.16 -29.73
N VAL A 57 2.63 18.42 -28.56
CA VAL A 57 1.75 19.58 -28.33
C VAL A 57 2.52 20.90 -28.48
N LEU A 58 3.77 20.98 -28.00
CA LEU A 58 4.62 22.15 -28.21
C LEU A 58 4.91 22.38 -29.70
N GLY A 59 5.29 21.35 -30.45
CA GLY A 59 5.56 21.46 -31.88
C GLY A 59 4.31 21.84 -32.68
N LYS A 60 3.15 21.29 -32.33
CA LYS A 60 1.85 21.67 -32.90
C LYS A 60 1.57 23.16 -32.66
N ARG A 61 1.73 23.63 -31.42
CA ARG A 61 1.53 25.05 -31.07
C ARG A 61 2.52 25.97 -31.76
N PHE A 62 3.78 25.54 -31.89
CA PHE A 62 4.81 26.30 -32.58
C PHE A 62 4.44 26.54 -34.04
N LEU A 63 4.09 25.48 -34.78
CA LEU A 63 3.71 25.57 -36.19
C LEU A 63 2.42 26.36 -36.41
N LEU A 64 1.46 26.29 -35.49
CA LEU A 64 0.21 27.05 -35.61
C LEU A 64 0.38 28.55 -35.36
N ASN A 65 1.41 28.96 -34.61
CA ASN A 65 1.60 30.34 -34.18
C ASN A 65 2.78 31.05 -34.85
N THR A 66 3.45 30.38 -35.78
CA THR A 66 4.66 30.88 -36.44
C THR A 66 4.42 31.08 -37.93
N ASP A 67 5.13 32.02 -38.56
CA ASP A 67 5.10 32.18 -40.00
C ASP A 67 5.80 31.00 -40.70
N LEU A 68 5.00 30.15 -41.36
CA LEU A 68 5.46 28.96 -42.05
C LEU A 68 6.46 29.25 -43.17
N GLN A 69 6.50 30.47 -43.72
CA GLN A 69 7.44 30.83 -44.79
C GLN A 69 8.91 30.60 -44.38
N HIS A 70 9.22 30.87 -43.10
CA HIS A 70 10.57 30.68 -42.57
C HIS A 70 10.98 29.20 -42.48
N TYR A 71 10.00 28.29 -42.39
CA TYR A 71 10.21 26.85 -42.18
C TYR A 71 9.85 25.99 -43.40
N LEU A 72 9.53 26.63 -44.53
CA LEU A 72 9.28 25.93 -45.80
C LEU A 72 10.40 24.96 -46.19
N PRO A 73 11.70 25.27 -46.04
CA PRO A 73 12.76 24.32 -46.38
C PRO A 73 12.67 23.02 -45.57
N GLN A 74 12.40 23.11 -44.27
CA GLN A 74 12.23 21.95 -43.40
C GLN A 74 10.97 21.17 -43.76
N ILE A 75 9.83 21.85 -43.96
CA ILE A 75 8.58 21.19 -44.35
C ILE A 75 8.74 20.47 -45.70
N ALA A 76 9.41 21.11 -46.67
CA ALA A 76 9.70 20.52 -47.97
C ALA A 76 10.56 19.25 -47.84
N LEU A 77 11.58 19.26 -46.97
CA LEU A 77 12.43 18.10 -46.73
C LEU A 77 11.62 16.87 -46.28
N PHE A 78 10.76 17.01 -45.27
CA PHE A 78 9.92 15.90 -44.80
C PHE A 78 8.91 15.44 -45.87
N ASN A 79 8.41 16.37 -46.69
CA ASN A 79 7.52 16.05 -47.78
C ASN A 79 8.22 15.27 -48.90
N ASP A 80 9.46 15.66 -49.23
CA ASP A 80 10.30 14.99 -50.23
C ASP A 80 10.68 13.58 -49.76
N GLU A 81 11.02 13.39 -48.47
CA GLU A 81 11.26 12.07 -47.88
C GLU A 81 10.03 11.16 -47.98
N LYS A 82 8.84 11.70 -47.68
CA LYS A 82 7.57 10.97 -47.82
C LYS A 82 7.29 10.56 -49.27
N ILE A 83 7.53 11.45 -50.23
CA ILE A 83 7.37 11.16 -51.66
C ILE A 83 8.41 10.12 -52.13
N ALA A 84 9.66 10.24 -51.70
CA ALA A 84 10.71 9.27 -52.00
C ALA A 84 10.37 7.88 -51.43
N ALA A 85 9.85 7.81 -50.20
CA ALA A 85 9.38 6.57 -49.57
C ALA A 85 8.16 5.94 -50.25
N ALA A 86 7.41 6.72 -51.05
CA ALA A 86 6.35 6.19 -51.92
C ALA A 86 6.88 5.60 -53.24
N GLY A 87 8.18 5.72 -53.54
CA GLY A 87 8.77 5.35 -54.83
C GLY A 87 8.89 6.52 -55.81
N GLY A 88 8.84 7.75 -55.31
CA GLY A 88 8.92 8.98 -56.11
C GLY A 88 7.55 9.54 -56.49
N LEU A 89 7.56 10.70 -57.16
CA LEU A 89 6.35 11.51 -57.39
C LEU A 89 5.27 10.78 -58.20
N ALA A 90 5.65 9.99 -59.20
CA ALA A 90 4.69 9.24 -60.01
C ALA A 90 3.95 8.17 -59.18
N ALA A 91 4.67 7.46 -58.31
CA ALA A 91 4.08 6.47 -57.42
C ALA A 91 3.22 7.14 -56.33
N TRP A 92 3.68 8.26 -55.76
CA TRP A 92 2.89 9.08 -54.84
C TRP A 92 1.56 9.51 -55.46
N ASN A 93 1.58 10.08 -56.67
CA ASN A 93 0.38 10.55 -57.37
C ASN A 93 -0.59 9.42 -57.75
N SER A 94 -0.10 8.17 -57.80
CA SER A 94 -0.94 6.99 -58.07
C SER A 94 -1.64 6.43 -56.82
N LEU A 95 -1.24 6.87 -55.62
CA LEU A 95 -1.90 6.49 -54.37
C LEU A 95 -3.31 7.09 -54.30
N THR A 96 -4.20 6.39 -53.60
CA THR A 96 -5.52 6.94 -53.30
C THR A 96 -5.43 8.18 -52.41
N VAL A 97 -6.47 9.02 -52.44
CA VAL A 97 -6.55 10.22 -51.57
C VAL A 97 -6.43 9.82 -50.08
N VAL A 98 -6.98 8.67 -49.70
CA VAL A 98 -6.91 8.17 -48.32
C VAL A 98 -5.46 7.85 -47.94
N GLU A 99 -4.73 7.10 -48.77
CA GLU A 99 -3.32 6.76 -48.50
C GLU A 99 -2.41 8.00 -48.51
N GLN A 100 -2.67 8.97 -49.40
CA GLN A 100 -1.94 10.24 -49.40
C GLN A 100 -2.20 11.00 -48.08
N THR A 101 -3.46 11.09 -47.66
CA THR A 101 -3.86 11.76 -46.42
C THR A 101 -3.23 11.09 -45.19
N GLU A 102 -3.22 9.77 -45.11
CA GLU A 102 -2.59 9.04 -43.99
C GLU A 102 -1.09 9.32 -43.90
N ARG A 103 -0.38 9.34 -45.03
CA ARG A 103 1.05 9.67 -45.09
C ARG A 103 1.33 11.14 -44.81
N ASP A 104 0.44 12.06 -45.20
CA ASP A 104 0.53 13.48 -44.84
C ASP A 104 0.36 13.69 -43.34
N ILE A 105 -0.61 13.01 -42.71
CA ILE A 105 -0.78 13.01 -41.25
C ILE A 105 0.48 12.50 -40.55
N GLU A 106 1.14 11.46 -41.09
CA GLU A 106 2.40 10.95 -40.55
C GLU A 106 3.52 12.01 -40.64
N VAL A 107 3.63 12.73 -41.76
CA VAL A 107 4.58 13.83 -41.91
C VAL A 107 4.30 14.96 -40.92
N CYS A 108 3.04 15.35 -40.75
CA CYS A 108 2.65 16.34 -39.75
C CYS A 108 3.10 15.92 -38.34
N ARG A 109 2.89 14.67 -37.96
CA ARG A 109 3.37 14.13 -36.67
C ARG A 109 4.89 14.20 -36.51
N LYS A 110 5.64 13.89 -37.57
CA LYS A 110 7.11 14.01 -37.57
C LYS A 110 7.57 15.45 -37.41
N LEU A 111 6.91 16.39 -38.09
CA LEU A 111 7.17 17.82 -37.93
C LEU A 111 6.86 18.30 -36.51
N PHE A 112 5.73 17.90 -35.93
CA PHE A 112 5.40 18.20 -34.53
C PHE A 112 6.47 17.66 -33.57
N ALA A 113 6.97 16.44 -33.78
CA ALA A 113 8.05 15.90 -32.96
C ALA A 113 9.35 16.70 -33.11
N PHE A 114 9.72 17.07 -34.35
CA PHE A 114 10.95 17.81 -34.63
C PHE A 114 10.98 19.20 -33.99
N PHE A 115 9.95 20.01 -34.24
CA PHE A 115 9.84 21.34 -33.65
C PHE A 115 9.57 21.27 -32.14
N GLY A 116 8.77 20.28 -31.73
CA GLY A 116 8.49 20.01 -30.32
C GLY A 116 9.74 19.71 -29.50
N GLU A 117 10.70 18.97 -30.04
CA GLU A 117 11.99 18.71 -29.38
C GLU A 117 12.81 20.00 -29.20
N SER A 118 12.81 20.87 -30.21
CA SER A 118 13.53 22.15 -30.16
C SER A 118 12.91 23.09 -29.12
N GLU A 119 11.59 23.24 -29.13
CA GLU A 119 10.85 24.02 -28.12
C GLU A 119 11.04 23.45 -26.72
N TRP A 120 11.04 22.12 -26.58
CA TRP A 120 11.29 21.44 -25.32
C TRP A 120 12.68 21.73 -24.76
N GLN A 121 13.71 21.73 -25.60
CA GLN A 121 15.08 22.05 -25.19
C GLN A 121 15.24 23.52 -24.77
N GLY A 122 14.43 24.41 -25.34
CA GLY A 122 14.35 25.82 -24.96
C GLY A 122 13.72 26.07 -23.58
N LEU A 123 12.97 25.11 -23.03
CA LEU A 123 12.38 25.24 -21.70
C LEU A 123 13.45 25.23 -20.60
N SER A 124 13.25 26.08 -19.60
CA SER A 124 14.04 26.03 -18.36
C SER A 124 13.89 24.67 -17.65
N MET A 125 14.84 24.33 -16.78
CA MET A 125 14.78 23.10 -16.01
C MET A 125 13.48 23.01 -15.18
N GLN A 126 13.04 24.11 -14.56
CA GLN A 126 11.79 24.13 -13.79
C GLN A 126 10.56 23.93 -14.68
N GLN A 127 10.51 24.57 -15.86
CA GLN A 127 9.42 24.38 -16.80
C GLN A 127 9.34 22.93 -17.28
N ARG A 128 10.49 22.29 -17.55
CA ARG A 128 10.52 20.87 -17.91
C ARG A 128 10.01 20.00 -16.77
N LEU A 129 10.49 20.20 -15.54
CA LEU A 129 10.01 19.46 -14.36
C LEU A 129 8.50 19.61 -14.16
N ASP A 130 7.99 20.83 -14.23
CA ASP A 130 6.56 21.11 -14.07
C ASP A 130 5.71 20.56 -15.24
N THR A 131 6.31 20.39 -16.42
CA THR A 131 5.64 19.85 -17.61
C THR A 131 5.65 18.32 -17.62
N GLU A 132 6.79 17.70 -17.28
CA GLU A 132 6.97 16.25 -17.11
C GLU A 132 6.19 15.68 -15.91
N SER A 133 5.65 16.53 -15.03
CA SER A 133 5.10 16.26 -13.69
C SER A 133 4.05 15.14 -13.55
N LEU A 134 4.41 13.91 -13.90
CA LEU A 134 3.75 12.72 -13.40
C LEU A 134 4.34 12.40 -12.03
N VAL A 135 3.58 12.68 -10.98
CA VAL A 135 3.89 12.14 -9.67
C VAL A 135 3.35 10.73 -9.59
N TRP A 136 4.24 9.78 -9.31
CA TRP A 136 3.86 8.44 -8.92
C TRP A 136 3.91 8.34 -7.40
N CYS A 137 2.76 8.05 -6.79
CA CYS A 137 2.70 7.72 -5.37
C CYS A 137 2.38 6.24 -5.24
N GLY A 138 3.18 5.54 -4.44
CA GLY A 138 2.81 4.18 -4.09
C GLY A 138 1.67 4.18 -3.07
N CYS A 139 0.83 3.16 -3.13
CA CYS A 139 -0.34 2.99 -2.27
C CYS A 139 0.02 3.02 -0.78
N CYS A 140 -0.66 3.87 0.00
CA CYS A 140 -0.39 4.06 1.42
C CYS A 140 -0.57 2.78 2.24
N MET A 141 -1.56 1.95 1.90
CA MET A 141 -1.78 0.64 2.54
C MET A 141 -0.61 -0.33 2.32
N HIS A 142 0.10 -0.23 1.18
CA HIS A 142 1.30 -1.04 0.94
C HIS A 142 2.51 -0.50 1.70
N LYS A 143 2.61 0.82 1.91
CA LYS A 143 3.67 1.45 2.72
C LYS A 143 3.58 0.98 4.16
N GLU A 144 2.39 1.10 4.76
CA GLU A 144 2.10 0.61 6.11
C GLU A 144 2.39 -0.90 6.25
N MET A 145 1.86 -1.72 5.34
CA MET A 145 2.14 -3.16 5.33
C MET A 145 3.64 -3.46 5.31
N ASN A 146 4.38 -2.79 4.43
CA ASN A 146 5.81 -3.03 4.30
C ASN A 146 6.55 -2.56 5.55
N SER A 147 6.13 -1.48 6.20
CA SER A 147 6.70 -1.00 7.45
C SER A 147 6.51 -1.98 8.60
N VAL A 148 5.33 -2.62 8.72
CA VAL A 148 5.13 -3.73 9.68
C VAL A 148 6.07 -4.89 9.38
N LYS A 149 6.26 -5.29 8.11
CA LYS A 149 7.25 -6.33 7.74
C LYS A 149 8.68 -5.94 8.14
N GLY A 150 9.05 -4.68 7.94
CA GLY A 150 10.33 -4.13 8.36
C GLY A 150 10.53 -4.22 9.87
N GLY A 151 9.53 -3.81 10.64
CA GLY A 151 9.54 -3.91 12.10
C GLY A 151 9.64 -5.35 12.61
N VAL A 152 8.87 -6.29 12.04
CA VAL A 152 8.94 -7.72 12.36
C VAL A 152 10.33 -8.28 12.08
N ARG A 153 10.94 -7.94 10.93
CA ARG A 153 12.32 -8.34 10.61
C ARG A 153 13.31 -7.78 11.63
N GLY A 154 13.11 -6.55 12.10
CA GLY A 154 13.91 -5.94 13.16
C GLY A 154 13.83 -6.74 14.47
N MET A 155 12.63 -7.17 14.87
CA MET A 155 12.47 -8.04 16.05
C MET A 155 13.14 -9.40 15.87
N SER A 156 13.01 -10.03 14.70
CA SER A 156 13.68 -11.31 14.42
C SER A 156 15.20 -11.20 14.57
N PHE A 157 15.81 -10.16 14.00
CA PHE A 157 17.25 -9.92 14.15
C PHE A 157 17.64 -9.61 15.61
N PHE A 158 16.83 -8.86 16.34
CA PHE A 158 17.06 -8.62 17.77
C PHE A 158 17.16 -9.93 18.55
N TRP A 159 16.23 -10.87 18.34
CA TRP A 159 16.27 -12.17 19.02
C TRP A 159 17.51 -12.99 18.67
N GLU A 160 17.94 -12.98 17.41
CA GLU A 160 19.18 -13.63 16.96
C GLU A 160 20.41 -13.06 17.68
N THR A 161 20.48 -11.73 17.83
CA THR A 161 21.61 -11.05 18.48
C THR A 161 21.64 -11.16 19.99
N LEU A 162 20.46 -11.27 20.64
CA LEU A 162 20.35 -11.31 22.10
C LEU A 162 20.97 -12.59 22.70
N GLY A 163 20.95 -13.71 21.96
CA GLY A 163 21.42 -15.02 22.43
C GLY A 163 20.60 -15.62 23.58
N GLY A 164 19.43 -15.04 23.89
CA GLY A 164 18.49 -15.48 24.92
C GLY A 164 17.29 -16.26 24.38
N PRO A 165 16.25 -16.53 25.20
CA PRO A 165 15.05 -17.22 24.74
C PRO A 165 14.30 -16.38 23.71
N ALA A 166 14.40 -16.78 22.45
CA ALA A 166 13.62 -16.25 21.33
C ALA A 166 12.20 -16.85 21.31
N PRO A 167 11.27 -16.29 20.53
CA PRO A 167 9.95 -16.87 20.35
C PRO A 167 9.98 -18.33 19.93
N ILE A 168 9.14 -19.15 20.54
CA ILE A 168 9.09 -20.58 20.24
C ILE A 168 8.72 -20.82 18.78
N LYS A 169 9.34 -21.85 18.19
CA LYS A 169 8.95 -22.36 16.88
C LYS A 169 7.61 -23.09 17.01
N LEU A 170 6.63 -22.67 16.22
CA LEU A 170 5.31 -23.29 16.16
C LEU A 170 5.28 -24.30 15.01
N PHE A 171 5.92 -25.46 15.25
CA PHE A 171 6.11 -26.52 14.26
C PHE A 171 4.77 -27.01 13.69
N ASN A 172 4.71 -27.36 12.41
CA ASN A 172 3.61 -28.21 11.95
C ASN A 172 3.85 -29.66 12.44
N LYS A 173 2.82 -30.51 12.38
CA LYS A 173 2.89 -31.91 12.86
C LYS A 173 4.04 -32.72 12.26
N ALA A 174 4.39 -32.51 10.99
CA ALA A 174 5.46 -33.23 10.33
C ALA A 174 6.83 -32.76 10.83
N ASN A 175 7.02 -31.44 10.93
CA ASN A 175 8.27 -30.84 11.42
C ASN A 175 8.49 -31.17 12.91
N ASP A 176 7.44 -31.15 13.71
CA ASP A 176 7.49 -31.54 15.12
C ASP A 176 7.92 -33.01 15.28
N ALA A 177 7.36 -33.90 14.45
CA ALA A 177 7.79 -35.30 14.42
C ALA A 177 9.24 -35.45 13.93
N ALA A 178 9.66 -34.65 12.94
CA ALA A 178 11.01 -34.66 12.40
C ALA A 178 12.04 -34.23 13.47
N VAL A 179 11.74 -33.19 14.26
CA VAL A 179 12.59 -32.73 15.35
C VAL A 179 12.58 -33.72 16.51
N SER A 180 11.40 -34.20 16.92
CA SER A 180 11.25 -35.04 18.12
C SER A 180 11.74 -36.48 17.95
N LYS A 181 11.75 -37.01 16.72
CA LYS A 181 12.08 -38.43 16.46
C LYS A 181 13.44 -38.65 15.81
N SER A 182 14.08 -37.61 15.30
CA SER A 182 15.40 -37.73 14.69
C SER A 182 16.50 -37.51 15.72
N ALA A 183 17.71 -38.01 15.45
CA ALA A 183 18.87 -37.68 16.27
C ALA A 183 19.10 -36.15 16.28
N ALA A 184 19.48 -35.61 17.43
CA ALA A 184 19.85 -34.20 17.56
C ALA A 184 21.00 -33.86 16.59
N GLY A 185 20.87 -32.75 15.86
CA GLY A 185 21.84 -32.36 14.82
C GLY A 185 21.74 -33.17 13.52
N SER A 186 20.69 -33.96 13.33
CA SER A 186 20.44 -34.55 12.01
C SER A 186 19.96 -33.50 11.02
N ALA A 187 20.36 -33.62 9.75
CA ALA A 187 19.94 -32.72 8.68
C ALA A 187 18.41 -32.57 8.57
N VAL A 188 17.66 -33.64 8.90
CA VAL A 188 16.20 -33.64 8.90
C VAL A 188 15.63 -32.78 10.04
N ALA A 189 16.20 -32.86 11.24
CA ALA A 189 15.80 -32.03 12.36
C ALA A 189 16.21 -30.56 12.16
N GLU A 190 17.42 -30.31 11.67
CA GLU A 190 17.92 -28.96 11.37
C GLU A 190 17.07 -28.27 10.31
N HIS A 191 16.77 -28.97 9.22
CA HIS A 191 15.88 -28.43 8.18
C HIS A 191 14.48 -28.14 8.73
N ALA A 192 13.92 -29.03 9.55
CA ALA A 192 12.61 -28.82 10.17
C ALA A 192 12.59 -27.59 11.11
N ILE A 193 13.69 -27.28 11.79
CA ILE A 193 13.86 -26.07 12.60
C ILE A 193 13.95 -24.83 11.72
N GLU A 194 14.74 -24.90 10.65
CA GLU A 194 14.97 -23.78 9.72
C GLU A 194 13.68 -23.33 9.03
N VAL A 195 12.91 -24.27 8.49
CA VAL A 195 11.67 -23.95 7.74
C VAL A 195 10.46 -23.66 8.63
N SER A 196 10.57 -23.86 9.94
CA SER A 196 9.48 -23.58 10.86
C SER A 196 9.52 -22.13 11.32
N GLU A 197 8.34 -21.52 11.41
CA GLU A 197 8.16 -20.16 11.88
C GLU A 197 7.73 -20.14 13.36
N GLY A 198 7.96 -19.02 14.03
CA GLY A 198 7.57 -18.79 15.42
C GLY A 198 7.10 -17.36 15.62
N GLY A 199 6.82 -16.99 16.87
CA GLY A 199 6.49 -15.60 17.21
C GLY A 199 5.10 -15.13 16.82
N ALA A 200 4.87 -13.83 16.96
CA ALA A 200 3.51 -13.26 16.96
C ALA A 200 2.80 -13.38 15.61
N VAL A 201 3.51 -13.17 14.50
CA VAL A 201 2.93 -13.30 13.15
C VAL A 201 2.50 -14.74 12.86
N LYS A 202 3.31 -15.72 13.29
CA LYS A 202 2.93 -17.12 13.13
C LYS A 202 1.73 -17.47 14.00
N LEU A 203 1.75 -17.05 15.27
CA LEU A 203 0.66 -17.32 16.21
C LEU A 203 -0.67 -16.72 15.73
N THR A 204 -0.68 -15.45 15.32
CA THR A 204 -1.88 -14.81 14.75
C THR A 204 -2.39 -15.57 13.53
N SER A 205 -1.50 -16.06 12.66
CA SER A 205 -1.88 -16.89 11.51
C SER A 205 -2.55 -18.21 11.93
N LEU A 206 -2.06 -18.88 12.98
CA LEU A 206 -2.68 -20.11 13.50
C LEU A 206 -4.04 -19.82 14.14
N ILE A 207 -4.15 -18.71 14.87
CA ILE A 207 -5.39 -18.23 15.50
C ILE A 207 -6.44 -17.90 14.44
N GLY A 208 -6.08 -17.19 13.37
CA GLY A 208 -6.99 -16.95 12.25
C GLY A 208 -7.39 -18.26 11.55
N ALA A 209 -6.47 -19.20 11.36
CA ALA A 209 -6.80 -20.51 10.81
C ALA A 209 -7.72 -21.34 11.72
N ALA A 210 -7.69 -21.13 13.05
CA ALA A 210 -8.54 -21.82 14.00
C ALA A 210 -9.90 -21.14 14.19
N PHE A 211 -9.94 -19.80 14.28
CA PHE A 211 -11.12 -19.05 14.73
C PHE A 211 -11.72 -18.14 13.64
N ASN A 212 -11.08 -18.02 12.48
CA ASN A 212 -11.59 -17.27 11.32
C ASN A 212 -11.16 -17.92 9.98
N HIS A 213 -11.36 -19.23 9.85
CA HIS A 213 -10.94 -20.00 8.67
C HIS A 213 -11.78 -19.65 7.42
N LYS A 214 -11.16 -19.67 6.23
CA LYS A 214 -11.84 -19.34 4.95
C LYS A 214 -12.96 -20.33 4.59
N ASP A 215 -12.75 -21.61 4.90
CA ASP A 215 -13.78 -22.66 4.79
C ASP A 215 -14.62 -22.66 6.08
N GLN A 216 -15.90 -22.29 5.96
CA GLN A 216 -16.85 -22.20 7.09
C GLN A 216 -17.15 -23.55 7.74
N LYS A 217 -16.79 -24.67 7.09
CA LYS A 217 -16.95 -26.02 7.67
C LYS A 217 -15.75 -26.45 8.52
N LYS A 218 -14.69 -25.62 8.55
CA LYS A 218 -13.43 -25.90 9.26
C LYS A 218 -13.17 -24.81 10.28
N GLY A 219 -12.56 -25.20 11.40
CA GLY A 219 -12.25 -24.27 12.49
C GLY A 219 -13.31 -24.29 13.59
N GLN A 220 -13.25 -23.27 14.42
CA GLN A 220 -14.06 -23.10 15.62
C GLN A 220 -14.77 -21.74 15.59
N GLN A 221 -15.00 -21.12 14.42
CA GLN A 221 -15.48 -19.73 14.33
C GLN A 221 -16.82 -19.53 15.02
N ASP A 222 -17.77 -20.44 14.82
CA ASP A 222 -19.11 -20.31 15.40
C ASP A 222 -19.09 -20.58 16.91
N THR A 223 -18.37 -21.61 17.35
CA THR A 223 -18.13 -21.89 18.78
C THR A 223 -17.45 -20.71 19.48
N PHE A 224 -16.47 -20.09 18.80
CA PHE A 224 -15.77 -18.91 19.28
C PHE A 224 -16.70 -17.72 19.46
N LYS A 225 -17.56 -17.44 18.46
CA LYS A 225 -18.56 -16.37 18.54
C LYS A 225 -19.53 -16.59 19.69
N LEU A 226 -20.04 -17.81 19.86
CA LEU A 226 -20.97 -18.15 20.94
C LEU A 226 -20.33 -17.96 22.32
N TYR A 227 -19.09 -18.44 22.49
CA TYR A 227 -18.35 -18.25 23.75
C TYR A 227 -18.17 -16.76 24.09
N PHE A 228 -17.78 -15.95 23.11
CA PHE A 228 -17.61 -14.52 23.34
C PHE A 228 -18.94 -13.76 23.45
N GLU A 229 -20.02 -14.24 22.85
CA GLU A 229 -21.37 -13.69 23.04
C GLU A 229 -21.85 -13.92 24.48
N GLU A 230 -21.58 -15.09 25.06
CA GLU A 230 -21.86 -15.35 26.47
C GLU A 230 -21.00 -14.46 27.39
N TYR A 231 -19.72 -14.29 27.07
CA TYR A 231 -18.80 -13.48 27.87
C TYR A 231 -19.04 -11.96 27.78
N LEU A 232 -19.30 -11.42 26.58
CA LEU A 232 -19.44 -9.98 26.33
C LEU A 232 -20.89 -9.51 26.22
N GLY A 233 -21.86 -10.42 26.10
CA GLY A 233 -23.26 -10.10 25.81
C GLY A 233 -23.56 -9.79 24.34
N TYR A 234 -22.56 -9.91 23.45
CA TYR A 234 -22.72 -9.76 22.00
C TYR A 234 -21.63 -10.54 21.24
N PRO A 235 -21.92 -11.07 20.04
CA PRO A 235 -20.97 -11.89 19.31
C PRO A 235 -19.86 -11.02 18.71
N ILE A 236 -18.62 -11.46 18.87
CA ILE A 236 -17.44 -10.91 18.19
C ILE A 236 -16.76 -11.98 17.34
N SER A 237 -16.10 -11.56 16.26
CA SER A 237 -15.31 -12.45 15.41
C SER A 237 -13.83 -12.21 15.66
N CYS A 238 -13.03 -13.27 15.61
CA CYS A 238 -11.59 -13.14 15.52
C CYS A 238 -11.23 -12.30 14.27
N PRO A 239 -10.30 -11.32 14.36
CA PRO A 239 -9.85 -10.57 13.20
C PRO A 239 -9.37 -11.48 12.06
N ASP A 240 -9.49 -10.99 10.82
CA ASP A 240 -8.94 -11.69 9.66
C ASP A 240 -7.40 -11.73 9.78
N THR A 241 -6.78 -12.77 9.25
CA THR A 241 -5.31 -12.89 9.16
C THR A 241 -4.86 -13.32 7.76
N SER A 242 -5.78 -13.26 6.77
CA SER A 242 -5.66 -14.01 5.52
C SER A 242 -6.11 -13.27 4.26
N ASN A 243 -6.91 -12.20 4.37
CA ASN A 243 -7.34 -11.40 3.21
C ASN A 243 -6.71 -10.00 3.13
N SER A 244 -6.10 -9.47 4.21
CA SER A 244 -5.60 -8.08 4.23
C SER A 244 -4.25 -7.94 4.94
N ARG A 245 -3.18 -8.33 4.24
CA ARG A 245 -1.80 -7.81 4.43
C ARG A 245 -1.25 -7.94 5.86
N PHE A 246 -0.06 -7.39 6.15
CA PHE A 246 0.53 -7.54 7.50
C PHE A 246 -0.22 -6.78 8.61
N GLN A 247 -1.05 -5.79 8.24
CA GLN A 247 -1.85 -5.02 9.20
C GLN A 247 -2.88 -5.88 9.94
N CYS A 248 -3.46 -6.88 9.27
CA CYS A 248 -4.43 -7.76 9.93
C CYS A 248 -3.80 -8.62 11.04
N HIS A 249 -2.48 -8.85 11.02
CA HIS A 249 -1.75 -9.42 12.15
C HIS A 249 -1.66 -8.45 13.33
N CYS A 250 -1.57 -7.14 13.09
CA CYS A 250 -1.61 -6.13 14.13
C CYS A 250 -3.00 -6.03 14.77
N ASP A 251 -4.07 -6.07 13.97
CA ASP A 251 -5.45 -6.12 14.48
C ASP A 251 -5.71 -7.40 15.31
N CYS A 252 -5.22 -8.53 14.81
CA CYS A 252 -5.28 -9.80 15.53
C CYS A 252 -4.45 -9.75 16.82
N ALA A 253 -3.30 -9.06 16.82
CA ALA A 253 -2.49 -8.86 18.01
C ALA A 253 -3.22 -8.01 19.07
N VAL A 254 -3.83 -6.90 18.67
CA VAL A 254 -4.71 -6.08 19.52
C VAL A 254 -5.78 -6.95 20.16
N PHE A 255 -6.50 -7.73 19.35
CA PHE A 255 -7.56 -8.60 19.81
C PHE A 255 -7.07 -9.66 20.81
N ILE A 256 -5.94 -10.33 20.52
CA ILE A 256 -5.37 -11.34 21.40
C ILE A 256 -4.96 -10.73 22.74
N ILE A 257 -4.33 -9.55 22.75
CA ILE A 257 -3.89 -8.92 24.00
C ILE A 257 -5.10 -8.53 24.87
N LEU A 258 -6.19 -8.05 24.27
CA LEU A 258 -7.40 -7.70 25.02
C LEU A 258 -8.05 -8.89 25.70
N TYR A 259 -8.13 -10.02 24.99
CA TYR A 259 -8.89 -11.17 25.42
C TYR A 259 -8.00 -12.37 25.79
N LEU A 260 -6.71 -12.16 26.06
CA LEU A 260 -5.74 -13.24 26.29
C LEU A 260 -6.22 -14.26 27.36
N PRO A 261 -6.71 -13.85 28.55
CA PRO A 261 -7.24 -14.79 29.53
C PRO A 261 -8.45 -15.56 29.01
N GLN A 262 -9.36 -14.88 28.31
CA GLN A 262 -10.59 -15.46 27.77
C GLN A 262 -10.31 -16.43 26.61
N ILE A 263 -9.30 -16.14 25.78
CA ILE A 263 -8.87 -17.03 24.71
C ILE A 263 -8.23 -18.29 25.32
N LEU A 264 -7.41 -18.16 26.36
CA LEU A 264 -6.85 -19.32 27.06
C LEU A 264 -7.92 -20.18 27.73
N ASP A 265 -8.94 -19.56 28.30
CA ASP A 265 -10.09 -20.25 28.89
C ASP A 265 -10.94 -20.94 27.80
N PHE A 266 -11.21 -20.25 26.69
CA PHE A 266 -11.85 -20.83 25.51
C PHE A 266 -11.10 -22.06 24.97
N MET A 267 -9.78 -22.02 24.91
CA MET A 267 -8.97 -23.19 24.51
C MET A 267 -9.13 -24.36 25.47
N THR A 268 -9.33 -24.07 26.76
CA THR A 268 -9.64 -25.08 27.77
C THR A 268 -11.03 -25.68 27.54
N HIS A 269 -12.04 -24.87 27.18
CA HIS A 269 -13.36 -25.37 26.77
C HIS A 269 -13.29 -26.28 25.53
N ILE A 270 -12.51 -25.91 24.51
CA ILE A 270 -12.30 -26.74 23.31
C ILE A 270 -11.67 -28.10 23.69
N MET A 271 -10.73 -28.12 24.64
CA MET A 271 -10.06 -29.34 25.05
C MET A 271 -11.04 -30.37 25.63
N TYR A 272 -12.01 -29.90 26.44
CA TYR A 272 -12.98 -30.75 27.12
C TYR A 272 -14.25 -31.05 26.30
N SER A 273 -14.58 -30.22 25.30
CA SER A 273 -15.79 -30.41 24.47
C SER A 273 -15.68 -31.55 23.45
N LYS A 274 -14.49 -32.12 23.27
CA LYS A 274 -14.23 -33.17 22.28
C LYS A 274 -14.54 -34.56 22.80
N SER A 275 -14.97 -35.43 21.89
CA SER A 275 -15.21 -36.86 22.16
C SER A 275 -13.98 -37.56 22.76
N LYS A 276 -12.79 -37.20 22.29
CA LYS A 276 -11.52 -37.50 22.97
C LYS A 276 -10.98 -36.20 23.55
N ILE A 277 -10.97 -36.11 24.88
CA ILE A 277 -10.40 -34.98 25.62
C ILE A 277 -8.95 -34.75 25.16
N GLY A 278 -8.64 -33.51 24.81
CA GLY A 278 -7.30 -33.10 24.40
C GLY A 278 -7.30 -32.07 23.26
N LEU A 279 -6.15 -31.40 23.13
CA LEU A 279 -5.90 -30.46 22.04
C LEU A 279 -5.29 -31.19 20.84
N ASN A 280 -5.67 -30.77 19.63
CA ASN A 280 -4.96 -31.19 18.42
C ASN A 280 -3.65 -30.39 18.26
N HIS A 281 -2.82 -30.77 17.29
CA HIS A 281 -1.49 -30.16 17.11
C HIS A 281 -1.54 -28.64 16.90
N LEU A 282 -2.48 -28.15 16.08
CA LEU A 282 -2.68 -26.73 15.83
C LEU A 282 -3.05 -25.98 17.13
N GLU A 283 -3.97 -26.54 17.90
CA GLU A 283 -4.44 -25.94 19.15
C GLU A 283 -3.37 -25.97 20.25
N VAL A 284 -2.55 -27.02 20.31
CA VAL A 284 -1.38 -27.07 21.20
C VAL A 284 -0.42 -25.93 20.87
N ASN A 285 -0.10 -25.73 19.60
CA ASN A 285 0.75 -24.61 19.17
C ASN A 285 0.16 -23.25 19.57
N ILE A 286 -1.16 -23.07 19.42
CA ILE A 286 -1.85 -21.83 19.84
C ILE A 286 -1.66 -21.61 21.34
N VAL A 287 -1.95 -22.62 22.17
CA VAL A 287 -1.81 -22.50 23.63
C VAL A 287 -0.36 -22.27 24.06
N GLN A 288 0.60 -22.94 23.40
CA GLN A 288 2.02 -22.72 23.67
C GLN A 288 2.44 -21.29 23.32
N GLY A 289 2.07 -20.79 22.13
CA GLY A 289 2.40 -19.43 21.72
C GLY A 289 1.76 -18.36 22.60
N LEU A 290 0.51 -18.56 23.04
CA LEU A 290 -0.20 -17.64 23.95
C LEU A 290 0.42 -17.59 25.36
N LYS A 291 1.26 -18.56 25.72
CA LYS A 291 1.96 -18.63 27.02
C LYS A 291 3.45 -18.29 26.91
N ASP A 292 3.96 -18.13 25.69
CA ASP A 292 5.37 -17.87 25.43
C ASP A 292 5.69 -16.38 25.57
N LEU A 293 6.51 -16.01 26.55
CA LEU A 293 6.81 -14.60 26.86
C LEU A 293 7.47 -13.86 25.69
N PRO A 294 8.46 -14.41 24.96
CA PRO A 294 9.01 -13.75 23.77
C PRO A 294 7.95 -13.56 22.66
N THR A 295 7.09 -14.56 22.42
CA THR A 295 5.96 -14.42 21.46
C THR A 295 4.99 -13.32 21.90
N LEU A 296 4.64 -13.25 23.19
CA LEU A 296 3.79 -12.18 23.73
C LEU A 296 4.48 -10.81 23.64
N THR A 297 5.80 -10.75 23.78
CA THR A 297 6.59 -9.52 23.61
C THR A 297 6.43 -8.98 22.18
N GLU A 298 6.61 -9.82 21.17
CA GLU A 298 6.36 -9.42 19.77
C GLU A 298 4.89 -9.00 19.55
N MET A 299 3.94 -9.72 20.16
CA MET A 299 2.50 -9.43 20.05
C MET A 299 2.17 -8.04 20.56
N MET A 300 2.76 -7.64 21.70
CA MET A 300 2.56 -6.30 22.26
C MET A 300 3.14 -5.21 21.40
N VAL A 301 4.31 -5.43 20.80
CA VAL A 301 4.91 -4.44 19.91
C VAL A 301 4.04 -4.21 18.67
N LEU A 302 3.46 -5.26 18.08
CA LEU A 302 2.49 -5.13 16.99
C LEU A 302 1.23 -4.36 17.42
N ALA A 303 0.69 -4.66 18.61
CA ALA A 303 -0.48 -3.97 19.15
C ALA A 303 -0.18 -2.48 19.45
N LEU A 304 0.99 -2.17 20.03
CA LEU A 304 1.44 -0.79 20.26
C LEU A 304 1.58 -0.03 18.95
N TYR A 305 2.15 -0.64 17.92
CA TYR A 305 2.24 -0.03 16.60
C TYR A 305 0.86 0.32 16.04
N ALA A 306 -0.08 -0.63 16.07
CA ALA A 306 -1.44 -0.43 15.56
C ALA A 306 -2.17 0.75 16.22
N ILE A 307 -2.02 0.92 17.53
CA ILE A 307 -2.76 1.95 18.27
C ILE A 307 -2.05 3.31 18.31
N SER A 308 -0.79 3.40 17.89
CA SER A 308 0.02 4.62 18.02
C SER A 308 0.31 5.33 16.70
N VAL A 309 0.25 4.64 15.55
CA VAL A 309 0.76 5.16 14.28
C VAL A 309 -0.36 5.64 13.33
N SER A 310 -0.43 6.96 13.09
CA SER A 310 -1.17 7.62 11.99
C SER A 310 -0.67 9.04 11.63
N TYR A 311 -0.26 9.35 10.38
CA TYR A 311 0.21 10.68 9.85
C TYR A 311 1.50 11.33 10.41
N GLY A 312 2.57 11.52 9.62
CA GLY A 312 3.87 12.03 10.15
C GLY A 312 4.75 10.92 10.72
N VAL A 313 4.63 9.74 10.13
CA VAL A 313 4.99 8.43 10.72
C VAL A 313 6.48 8.29 11.01
N ILE A 314 7.35 8.86 10.17
CA ILE A 314 8.80 8.73 10.35
C ILE A 314 9.25 9.40 11.65
N ALA A 315 8.95 10.68 11.82
CA ALA A 315 9.36 11.45 12.99
C ALA A 315 8.80 10.87 14.29
N PHE A 316 7.57 10.35 14.24
CA PHE A 316 6.95 9.70 15.39
C PHE A 316 7.60 8.37 15.73
N CYS A 317 7.78 7.46 14.76
CA CYS A 317 8.49 6.21 15.00
C CYS A 317 9.94 6.47 15.46
N GLU A 318 10.61 7.52 14.97
CA GLU A 318 11.91 7.97 15.48
C GLU A 318 11.81 8.44 16.94
N SER A 319 10.76 9.19 17.31
CA SER A 319 10.54 9.63 18.70
C SER A 319 10.31 8.45 19.65
N ILE A 320 9.53 7.45 19.24
CA ILE A 320 9.29 6.23 20.05
C ILE A 320 10.54 5.35 20.11
N SER A 321 11.31 5.24 19.02
CA SER A 321 12.56 4.46 19.05
C SER A 321 13.63 5.11 19.93
N ALA A 322 13.67 6.44 19.96
CA ALA A 322 14.54 7.23 20.83
C ALA A 322 14.09 7.15 22.30
N ASN A 323 12.78 7.21 22.53
CA ASN A 323 12.18 7.18 23.87
C ASN A 323 10.94 6.24 23.92
N PRO A 324 11.14 4.93 24.12
CA PRO A 324 10.04 3.96 24.20
C PRO A 324 9.04 4.23 25.33
N ASP A 325 9.47 4.96 26.36
CA ASP A 325 8.63 5.33 27.52
C ASP A 325 7.45 6.23 27.12
N LEU A 326 7.48 6.85 25.93
CA LEU A 326 6.32 7.53 25.35
C LEU A 326 5.10 6.60 25.17
N LEU A 327 5.31 5.28 25.06
CA LEU A 327 4.25 4.26 25.04
C LEU A 327 4.25 3.35 26.26
N LEU A 328 5.39 3.19 26.94
CA LEU A 328 5.57 2.19 27.99
C LEU A 328 5.54 2.75 29.42
N ALA A 329 5.76 4.05 29.63
CA ALA A 329 5.75 4.61 30.97
C ALA A 329 4.36 4.49 31.63
N PRO A 330 4.28 4.33 32.96
CA PRO A 330 3.01 4.29 33.68
C PRO A 330 2.14 5.55 33.49
N ASP A 331 2.76 6.70 33.24
CA ASP A 331 2.13 7.98 32.96
C ASP A 331 2.10 8.34 31.45
N ALA A 332 2.46 7.40 30.57
CA ALA A 332 2.37 7.59 29.13
C ALA A 332 0.94 7.95 28.74
N SER A 333 0.82 8.97 27.89
CA SER A 333 -0.48 9.53 27.51
C SER A 333 -0.61 9.60 26.00
N TRP A 334 -1.84 9.53 25.52
CA TRP A 334 -2.14 9.64 24.09
C TRP A 334 -1.64 10.95 23.47
N LYS A 335 -1.47 12.02 24.26
CA LYS A 335 -0.97 13.33 23.77
C LYS A 335 0.41 13.23 23.13
N THR A 336 1.25 12.33 23.62
CA THR A 336 2.63 12.13 23.16
C THR A 336 2.86 10.74 22.58
N GLY A 337 1.99 9.80 22.90
CA GLY A 337 2.08 8.41 22.45
C GLY A 337 1.13 8.06 21.30
N THR A 338 0.26 8.98 20.87
CA THR A 338 -0.38 8.87 19.54
C THR A 338 0.20 9.92 18.63
N LEU A 339 0.25 9.59 17.35
CA LEU A 339 0.84 10.46 16.37
C LEU A 339 -0.02 11.70 16.04
N ASP A 340 -1.34 11.58 16.03
CA ASP A 340 -2.25 12.71 15.82
C ASP A 340 -2.59 13.46 17.12
N GLY A 341 -2.00 13.04 18.24
CA GLY A 341 -2.28 13.57 19.56
C GLY A 341 -3.75 13.46 19.93
N GLN A 342 -4.48 12.45 19.44
CA GLN A 342 -5.87 12.17 19.82
C GLN A 342 -5.93 11.02 20.82
N PRO A 343 -7.04 10.83 21.56
CA PRO A 343 -7.20 9.66 22.41
C PRO A 343 -6.93 8.35 21.67
N TRP A 344 -6.32 7.40 22.38
CA TRP A 344 -6.11 6.03 21.90
C TRP A 344 -7.39 5.49 21.25
N GLU A 345 -7.29 4.90 20.06
CA GLU A 345 -8.46 4.27 19.44
C GLU A 345 -9.00 3.11 20.28
N HIS A 346 -8.07 2.39 20.92
CA HIS A 346 -8.35 1.29 21.83
C HIS A 346 -7.66 1.51 23.18
N PRO A 347 -8.18 2.40 24.05
CA PRO A 347 -7.57 2.67 25.36
C PRO A 347 -7.46 1.41 26.23
N GLU A 348 -8.39 0.47 26.09
CA GLU A 348 -8.36 -0.84 26.74
C GLU A 348 -7.09 -1.65 26.41
N VAL A 349 -6.54 -1.50 25.19
CA VAL A 349 -5.31 -2.21 24.77
C VAL A 349 -4.12 -1.64 25.50
N PHE A 350 -4.03 -0.31 25.58
CA PHE A 350 -2.96 0.37 26.30
C PHE A 350 -2.89 -0.12 27.76
N TYR A 351 -4.04 -0.16 28.46
CA TYR A 351 -4.08 -0.65 29.84
C TYR A 351 -3.77 -2.14 29.98
N ALA A 352 -4.19 -2.97 29.02
CA ALA A 352 -3.85 -4.39 28.99
C ALA A 352 -2.34 -4.62 28.83
N ILE A 353 -1.68 -3.83 27.98
CA ILE A 353 -0.24 -3.84 27.77
C ILE A 353 0.49 -3.39 29.04
N GLN A 354 0.08 -2.28 29.65
CA GLN A 354 0.65 -1.78 30.91
C GLN A 354 0.62 -2.85 32.03
N ARG A 355 -0.50 -3.57 32.15
CA ARG A 355 -0.66 -4.66 33.14
C ARG A 355 0.36 -5.79 32.93
N LEU A 356 0.70 -6.10 31.69
CA LEU A 356 1.55 -7.24 31.33
C LEU A 356 3.02 -6.86 31.16
N ALA A 357 3.33 -5.58 30.93
CA ALA A 357 4.68 -5.08 30.65
C ALA A 357 5.72 -5.46 31.71
N THR A 358 5.32 -5.51 33.00
CA THR A 358 6.22 -5.89 34.11
C THR A 358 6.74 -7.32 34.01
N GLY A 359 6.06 -8.21 33.29
CA GLY A 359 6.47 -9.60 33.05
C GLY A 359 7.27 -9.81 31.76
N LEU A 360 7.53 -8.75 30.98
CA LEU A 360 8.12 -8.84 29.64
C LEU A 360 9.44 -8.05 29.56
N PRO A 361 10.58 -8.65 29.97
CA PRO A 361 11.86 -7.94 30.17
C PRO A 361 12.45 -7.36 28.88
N HIS A 362 11.99 -7.78 27.71
CA HIS A 362 12.50 -7.34 26.42
C HIS A 362 11.55 -6.38 25.67
N LEU A 363 10.39 -6.04 26.25
CA LEU A 363 9.38 -5.21 25.59
C LEU A 363 9.93 -3.86 25.09
N THR A 364 10.68 -3.15 25.92
CA THR A 364 11.32 -1.88 25.57
C THR A 364 12.25 -2.01 24.37
N ASN A 365 13.10 -3.04 24.36
CA ASN A 365 14.07 -3.26 23.28
C ASN A 365 13.38 -3.70 21.98
N CYS A 366 12.38 -4.59 22.07
CA CYS A 366 11.59 -5.03 20.93
C CYS A 366 10.82 -3.86 20.29
N LEU A 367 10.19 -3.00 21.10
CA LEU A 367 9.51 -1.80 20.60
C LEU A 367 10.48 -0.89 19.85
N LYS A 368 11.66 -0.65 20.43
CA LYS A 368 12.69 0.17 19.81
C LYS A 368 13.14 -0.37 18.45
N VAL A 369 13.53 -1.64 18.36
CA VAL A 369 14.00 -2.22 17.09
C VAL A 369 12.90 -2.32 16.04
N PHE A 370 11.65 -2.54 16.47
CA PHE A 370 10.50 -2.52 15.58
C PHE A 370 10.30 -1.13 14.97
N MET A 371 10.31 -0.09 15.81
CA MET A 371 10.15 1.29 15.35
C MET A 371 11.30 1.71 14.43
N THR A 372 12.54 1.32 14.72
CA THR A 372 13.68 1.55 13.82
C THR A 372 13.48 0.87 12.45
N GLY A 373 13.10 -0.41 12.43
CA GLY A 373 12.83 -1.12 11.17
C GLY A 373 11.66 -0.54 10.38
N ALA A 374 10.64 -0.02 11.09
CA ALA A 374 9.53 0.70 10.48
C ALA A 374 10.00 2.04 9.87
N VAL A 375 10.85 2.81 10.55
CA VAL A 375 11.43 4.07 10.03
C VAL A 375 12.21 3.83 8.74
N ASP A 376 13.13 2.86 8.73
CA ASP A 376 13.94 2.55 7.55
C ASP A 376 13.07 2.14 6.35
N THR A 377 11.92 1.55 6.64
CA THR A 377 10.97 1.13 5.61
C THR A 377 10.11 2.29 5.13
N TRP A 378 9.60 3.14 6.04
CA TRP A 378 8.88 4.34 5.66
C TRP A 378 9.74 5.31 4.85
N LYS A 379 11.03 5.46 5.16
CA LYS A 379 11.97 6.24 4.35
C LYS A 379 12.01 5.69 2.91
N ARG A 380 12.32 4.41 2.75
CA ARG A 380 12.43 3.73 1.43
C ARG A 380 11.12 3.70 0.62
N PHE A 381 9.96 3.68 1.27
CA PHE A 381 8.65 3.61 0.61
C PHE A 381 7.91 4.96 0.61
N GLY A 382 8.53 6.02 1.11
CA GLY A 382 7.99 7.39 1.15
C GLY A 382 8.89 8.39 0.44
N ASP A 383 9.85 7.92 -0.37
CA ASP A 383 10.79 8.75 -1.14
C ASP A 383 10.08 9.83 -1.96
N GLU A 384 8.83 9.59 -2.40
CA GLU A 384 8.05 10.58 -3.14
C GLU A 384 7.78 11.87 -2.36
N TYR A 385 7.72 11.79 -1.03
CA TYR A 385 7.44 12.91 -0.15
C TYR A 385 8.70 13.56 0.42
N ALA A 386 9.90 13.01 0.18
CA ALA A 386 11.15 13.57 0.70
C ALA A 386 11.28 15.08 0.39
N ALA A 387 12.04 15.81 1.22
CA ALA A 387 12.23 17.26 1.05
C ALA A 387 12.84 17.64 -0.30
N ASP A 388 13.60 16.74 -0.92
CA ASP A 388 14.13 16.84 -2.28
C ASP A 388 13.47 15.82 -3.24
N GLY A 389 12.33 15.25 -2.87
CA GLY A 389 11.57 14.26 -3.62
C GLY A 389 10.82 14.84 -4.82
N PRO A 390 10.22 13.99 -5.67
CA PRO A 390 9.51 14.38 -6.88
C PRO A 390 8.38 15.39 -6.61
N ILE A 391 7.68 15.30 -5.47
CA ILE A 391 6.62 16.27 -5.12
C ILE A 391 7.22 17.62 -4.71
N ALA A 392 8.30 17.61 -3.92
CA ALA A 392 8.92 18.81 -3.39
C ALA A 392 9.59 19.67 -4.49
N ARG A 393 10.12 19.03 -5.53
CA ARG A 393 10.76 19.68 -6.69
C ARG A 393 9.78 20.44 -7.61
N LEU A 394 8.48 20.18 -7.49
CA LEU A 394 7.46 20.85 -8.29
C LEU A 394 7.14 22.23 -7.76
N SER A 395 6.86 23.16 -8.67
CA SER A 395 6.33 24.46 -8.30
C SER A 395 4.97 24.31 -7.60
N PRO A 396 4.56 25.27 -6.75
CA PRO A 396 3.25 25.24 -6.08
C PRO A 396 2.07 25.07 -7.06
N ALA A 397 2.16 25.71 -8.23
CA ALA A 397 1.12 25.64 -9.25
C ALA A 397 1.05 24.26 -9.94
N ALA A 398 2.20 23.59 -10.14
CA ALA A 398 2.22 22.22 -10.65
C ALA A 398 1.70 21.24 -9.59
N ARG A 399 2.11 21.42 -8.32
CA ARG A 399 1.67 20.60 -7.19
C ARG A 399 0.16 20.63 -7.00
N ALA A 400 -0.47 21.80 -7.11
CA ALA A 400 -1.92 21.97 -6.96
C ALA A 400 -2.75 21.23 -8.04
N LYS A 401 -2.14 20.79 -9.15
CA LYS A 401 -2.81 20.04 -10.22
C LYS A 401 -2.74 18.53 -10.02
N ILE A 402 -1.98 18.07 -9.04
CA ILE A 402 -1.80 16.64 -8.78
C ILE A 402 -2.92 16.18 -7.86
N TYR A 403 -3.65 15.19 -8.34
CA TYR A 403 -4.58 14.42 -7.54
C TYR A 403 -4.22 12.94 -7.70
N ILE A 404 -3.85 12.31 -6.59
CA ILE A 404 -3.62 10.86 -6.51
C ILE A 404 -4.45 10.35 -5.35
N ASN A 405 -5.10 9.23 -5.56
CA ASN A 405 -5.88 8.62 -4.51
C ASN A 405 -4.95 7.81 -3.59
N PRO A 406 -5.00 8.00 -2.25
CA PRO A 406 -4.11 7.34 -1.30
C PRO A 406 -4.22 5.81 -1.31
N THR A 407 -5.33 5.28 -1.82
CA THR A 407 -5.53 3.86 -2.05
C THR A 407 -5.83 3.57 -3.52
N ASN A 408 -5.10 2.63 -4.10
CA ASN A 408 -5.41 2.07 -5.41
C ASN A 408 -6.43 0.93 -5.33
N ASP A 409 -7.02 0.70 -4.15
CA ASP A 409 -7.78 -0.50 -3.80
C ASP A 409 -9.20 -0.17 -3.30
N HIS A 410 -9.96 0.56 -4.12
CA HIS A 410 -11.35 0.89 -3.81
C HIS A 410 -12.29 -0.33 -3.85
N ASN A 411 -11.80 -1.45 -4.38
CA ASN A 411 -12.61 -2.65 -4.63
C ASN A 411 -12.50 -3.68 -3.49
N GLU A 412 -11.50 -3.61 -2.60
CA GLU A 412 -11.37 -4.51 -1.45
C GLU A 412 -11.88 -3.92 -0.12
N GLY A 413 -12.25 -2.64 -0.07
CA GLY A 413 -12.96 -2.05 1.06
C GLY A 413 -14.37 -2.65 1.25
N ALA A 414 -14.90 -2.66 2.47
CA ALA A 414 -16.20 -3.26 2.81
C ALA A 414 -17.38 -2.80 1.92
N LEU A 415 -17.27 -1.63 1.28
CA LEU A 415 -18.23 -1.09 0.31
C LEU A 415 -18.19 -1.80 -1.06
N GLY A 416 -17.07 -2.41 -1.46
CA GLY A 416 -16.95 -3.22 -2.69
C GLY A 416 -17.60 -4.60 -2.60
N ARG A 417 -18.01 -5.04 -1.39
CA ARG A 417 -18.71 -6.32 -1.15
C ARG A 417 -20.23 -6.23 -1.27
N LEU A 418 -20.79 -5.02 -1.39
CA LEU A 418 -22.21 -4.87 -1.74
C LEU A 418 -22.38 -5.22 -3.23
N PRO A 419 -23.31 -6.10 -3.62
CA PRO A 419 -23.61 -6.33 -5.03
C PRO A 419 -23.95 -4.99 -5.66
N ARG A 420 -23.16 -4.55 -6.66
CA ARG A 420 -23.48 -3.37 -7.45
C ARG A 420 -24.91 -3.55 -7.96
N ASN A 421 -25.78 -2.69 -7.45
CA ASN A 421 -27.21 -2.74 -7.68
C ASN A 421 -27.43 -2.73 -9.20
N ARG A 422 -27.95 -3.82 -9.74
CA ARG A 422 -28.03 -4.11 -11.19
C ARG A 422 -29.05 -3.23 -11.94
N ASN A 423 -29.52 -2.15 -11.32
CA ASN A 423 -30.71 -1.40 -11.73
C ASN A 423 -30.47 0.09 -12.01
N ASN A 424 -29.24 0.61 -12.07
CA ASN A 424 -29.02 1.96 -12.58
C ASN A 424 -27.62 2.18 -13.20
N PRO A 425 -27.47 2.15 -14.54
CA PRO A 425 -26.16 2.25 -15.21
C PRO A 425 -25.55 3.66 -15.25
N ASN A 426 -26.25 4.70 -14.77
CA ASN A 426 -25.95 6.11 -15.13
C ASN A 426 -25.73 7.08 -13.94
N SER A 427 -25.44 6.63 -12.73
CA SER A 427 -25.05 7.58 -11.66
C SER A 427 -23.55 7.89 -11.73
N GLN A 428 -23.22 9.09 -12.22
CA GLN A 428 -21.88 9.66 -12.15
C GLN A 428 -21.42 9.85 -10.69
N ASP A 429 -20.13 9.61 -10.46
CA ASP A 429 -19.40 9.75 -9.19
C ASP A 429 -19.37 11.20 -8.65
N ARG A 430 -20.51 11.71 -8.19
CA ARG A 430 -20.56 12.93 -7.38
C ARG A 430 -21.43 12.73 -6.15
N HIS A 431 -20.78 12.98 -5.01
CA HIS A 431 -21.37 13.26 -3.70
C HIS A 431 -22.15 12.12 -3.00
N LEU A 432 -21.40 11.24 -2.34
CA LEU A 432 -21.80 10.72 -1.02
C LEU A 432 -20.63 10.91 -0.02
N GLY A 433 -20.10 12.13 -0.01
CA GLY A 433 -19.35 12.66 1.13
C GLY A 433 -20.33 13.51 1.95
N GLY A 434 -20.70 13.02 3.14
CA GLY A 434 -21.53 13.76 4.09
C GLY A 434 -22.80 13.01 4.47
N ALA A 435 -22.90 12.62 5.74
CA ALA A 435 -24.11 12.22 6.44
C ALA A 435 -24.80 10.91 6.00
N ALA A 436 -24.18 9.76 6.31
CA ALA A 436 -24.85 8.59 6.90
C ALA A 436 -23.90 7.38 6.97
N HIS A 437 -23.08 7.31 8.03
CA HIS A 437 -22.61 6.07 8.71
C HIS A 437 -21.42 6.45 9.61
N GLN A 438 -21.73 6.92 10.82
CA GLN A 438 -20.79 7.08 11.94
C GLN A 438 -20.64 5.75 12.69
N SER A 439 -20.20 4.70 12.02
CA SER A 439 -19.81 3.46 12.70
C SER A 439 -18.46 3.00 12.14
N HIS A 440 -17.41 3.26 12.93
CA HIS A 440 -16.05 2.73 12.81
C HIS A 440 -15.45 2.75 11.38
N LYS A 441 -14.90 3.90 10.98
CA LYS A 441 -13.83 3.93 9.97
C LYS A 441 -12.49 3.95 10.71
N PRO A 442 -11.56 2.99 10.47
CA PRO A 442 -10.18 3.18 10.86
C PRO A 442 -9.63 4.43 10.16
N ARG A 443 -8.84 5.25 10.87
CA ARG A 443 -8.25 6.49 10.33
C ARG A 443 -7.20 6.14 9.27
N SER A 444 -7.61 5.99 8.02
CA SER A 444 -6.70 5.75 6.90
C SER A 444 -5.87 6.99 6.58
N ILE A 445 -4.57 6.80 6.31
CA ILE A 445 -3.61 7.83 5.90
C ILE A 445 -4.00 8.42 4.53
N SER A 446 -4.19 9.74 4.44
CA SER A 446 -4.46 10.48 3.19
C SER A 446 -3.21 11.17 2.63
N ASP A 447 -3.20 11.39 1.31
CA ASP A 447 -2.07 12.00 0.58
C ASP A 447 -1.91 13.51 0.86
N ASP A 448 -3.01 14.23 1.05
CA ASP A 448 -3.00 15.69 1.27
C ASP A 448 -2.17 16.12 2.50
N TYR A 449 -2.12 15.26 3.52
CA TYR A 449 -1.39 15.53 4.77
C TYR A 449 0.09 15.09 4.71
N LEU A 450 0.43 14.09 3.88
CA LEU A 450 1.82 13.69 3.63
C LEU A 450 2.58 14.75 2.83
N ILE A 451 1.87 15.56 2.04
CA ILE A 451 2.45 16.67 1.27
C ILE A 451 2.74 17.90 2.14
N SER A 452 1.99 18.11 3.23
CA SER A 452 2.10 19.31 4.07
C SER A 452 3.09 19.20 5.23
N ASN A 453 3.60 18.01 5.54
CA ASN A 453 4.38 17.73 6.76
C ASN A 453 5.64 16.89 6.52
N VAL A 454 6.23 16.98 5.32
CA VAL A 454 7.64 16.64 5.10
C VAL A 454 8.48 17.91 5.03
#